data_AF-A0A3D3ZLG1-F1
#
_entry.id   AF-A0A3D3ZLG1-F1
#
_cell.length_a   1.000
_cell.length_b   1.000
_cell.length_c   1.000
_cell.angle_alpha   90.00
_cell.angle_beta   90.00
_cell.angle_gamma   90.00
#
_symmetry.space_group_name_H-M   'P 1'
#
loop_
_entity.id
_entity.type
_entity.pdbx_description
1 polymer ?
#
loop_
_entity_poly.entity_id
_entity_poly.type
_entity_poly.pdbx_seq_one_letter_code
_entity_poly.pdbx_strand_id
1 'polypeptide(L)'
;MQPQVQQQAEAGRFLPYTNAPVWRYPAQSFTRHEEPLLFHIRDDPEQLENLVSKDKTQERRMHRLLVDALRQMEAPEEQFQRLGLESNP
;
A
#
# COMPACT_ATOMS: atom_id res chain seq x y z
N MET A 1 18.11 -12.70 18.53
CA MET A 1 18.37 -12.82 17.08
C MET A 1 19.70 -12.16 16.77
N GLN A 2 20.56 -12.80 15.99
CA GLN A 2 21.75 -12.14 15.43
C GLN A 2 21.32 -11.33 14.19
N PRO A 3 21.88 -10.13 13.96
CA PRO A 3 21.61 -9.38 12.73
C PRO A 3 22.12 -10.17 11.52
N GLN A 4 21.24 -10.41 10.55
CA GLN A 4 21.60 -11.06 9.29
C GLN A 4 22.07 -10.00 8.28
N VAL A 5 23.15 -10.32 7.56
CA VAL A 5 23.66 -9.47 6.47
C VAL A 5 22.65 -9.47 5.32
N GLN A 6 22.21 -8.29 4.89
CA GLN A 6 21.30 -8.11 3.75
C GLN A 6 22.12 -8.10 2.45
N GLN A 7 22.34 -9.27 1.85
CA GLN A 7 23.21 -9.39 0.65
C GLN A 7 22.67 -8.68 -0.60
N GLN A 8 21.38 -8.34 -0.61
CA GLN A 8 20.71 -7.66 -1.72
C GLN A 8 20.44 -6.18 -1.39
N ALA A 9 21.21 -5.59 -0.48
CA ALA A 9 21.11 -4.18 -0.15
C ALA A 9 21.73 -3.31 -1.24
N GLU A 10 20.94 -2.42 -1.80
CA GLU A 10 21.34 -1.43 -2.81
C GLU A 10 21.20 -0.03 -2.23
N ALA A 11 22.14 0.87 -2.54
CA ALA A 11 22.03 2.28 -2.22
C ALA A 11 21.64 3.08 -3.48
N GLY A 12 20.64 3.94 -3.38
CA GLY A 12 20.14 4.69 -4.54
C GLY A 12 19.07 5.72 -4.21
N ARG A 13 18.57 6.41 -5.24
CA ARG A 13 17.45 7.36 -5.13
C ARG A 13 16.13 6.62 -5.32
N PHE A 14 15.69 5.93 -4.28
CA PHE A 14 14.43 5.18 -4.29
C PHE A 14 13.24 5.96 -3.72
N LEU A 15 13.50 7.06 -3.02
CA LEU A 15 12.48 7.94 -2.44
C LEU A 15 12.61 9.32 -3.09
N PRO A 16 11.56 9.85 -3.76
CA PRO A 16 11.65 11.11 -4.50
C PRO A 16 11.80 12.33 -3.58
N TYR A 17 11.29 12.23 -2.35
CA TYR A 17 11.26 13.31 -1.36
C TYR A 17 12.53 13.45 -0.50
N THR A 18 13.61 12.72 -0.82
CA THR A 18 14.91 12.86 -0.15
C THR A 18 16.01 13.27 -1.12
N ASN A 19 16.90 14.14 -0.63
CA ASN A 19 18.08 14.58 -1.36
C ASN A 19 19.30 13.66 -1.16
N ALA A 20 19.18 12.63 -0.33
CA ALA A 20 20.25 11.67 -0.04
C ALA A 20 19.90 10.26 -0.56
N PRO A 21 20.89 9.46 -1.02
CA PRO A 21 20.68 8.05 -1.30
C PRO A 21 20.20 7.30 -0.06
N VAL A 22 19.31 6.32 -0.25
CA VAL A 22 18.81 5.43 0.80
C VAL A 22 19.12 3.99 0.46
N TRP A 23 19.26 3.15 1.49
CA TRP A 23 19.42 1.71 1.34
C TRP A 23 18.07 1.03 1.16
N ARG A 24 17.98 0.12 0.19
CA ARG A 24 16.81 -0.73 -0.08
C ARG A 24 17.27 -2.19 -0.16
N TYR A 25 16.50 -3.10 0.43
CA TYR A 25 16.71 -4.54 0.31
C TYR A 25 15.36 -5.26 0.40
N PRO A 26 15.22 -6.44 -0.23
CA PRO A 26 14.03 -7.26 -0.08
C PRO A 26 13.92 -7.82 1.33
N ALA A 27 12.72 -7.74 1.90
CA ALA A 27 12.42 -8.24 3.24
C ALA A 27 11.12 -9.05 3.21
N GLN A 28 11.01 -10.00 4.14
CA GLN A 28 9.76 -10.74 4.34
C GLN A 28 8.66 -9.78 4.80
N SER A 29 7.51 -9.81 4.12
CA SER A 29 6.34 -9.04 4.53
C SER A 29 5.75 -9.65 5.79
N PHE A 30 5.60 -8.86 6.85
CA PHE A 30 4.89 -9.28 8.05
C PHE A 30 3.42 -8.87 7.90
N THR A 31 2.56 -9.86 7.67
CA THR A 31 1.09 -9.77 7.72
C THR A 31 0.46 -8.69 6.84
N ARG A 32 -0.10 -9.11 5.70
CA ARG A 32 -1.03 -8.31 4.91
C ARG A 32 -2.34 -9.08 4.84
N HIS A 33 -3.48 -8.40 4.88
CA HIS A 33 -4.73 -9.02 4.45
C HIS A 33 -4.56 -9.47 3.00
N GLU A 34 -4.87 -10.73 2.72
CA GLU A 34 -4.73 -11.29 1.38
C GLU A 34 -5.65 -10.56 0.37
N GLU A 35 -6.77 -10.02 0.87
CA GLU A 35 -7.76 -9.28 0.08
C GLU A 35 -8.12 -7.92 0.72
N PRO A 36 -8.63 -6.96 -0.08
CA PRO A 36 -9.14 -5.69 0.45
C PRO A 36 -10.34 -5.90 1.38
N LEU A 37 -10.50 -4.98 2.34
CA LEU A 37 -11.65 -4.91 3.24
C LEU A 37 -12.29 -3.53 3.14
N LEU A 38 -13.63 -3.48 3.19
CA LEU A 38 -14.40 -2.24 3.16
C LEU A 38 -15.56 -2.35 4.15
N PHE A 39 -15.65 -1.42 5.09
CA PHE A 39 -16.68 -1.43 6.13
C PHE A 39 -17.39 -0.10 6.22
N HIS A 40 -18.66 -0.12 6.62
CA HIS A 40 -19.44 1.09 6.86
C HIS A 40 -19.39 1.47 8.35
N ILE A 41 -18.38 2.23 8.76
CA ILE A 41 -18.05 2.50 10.17
C ILE A 41 -19.19 3.04 11.06
N ARG A 42 -20.21 3.69 10.49
CA ARG A 42 -21.36 4.21 11.24
C ARG A 42 -22.42 3.13 11.50
N ASP A 43 -22.60 2.23 10.54
CA ASP A 43 -23.71 1.26 10.54
C ASP A 43 -23.20 -0.16 10.88
N ASP A 44 -21.88 -0.38 10.75
CA ASP A 44 -21.12 -1.57 11.13
C ASP A 44 -19.85 -1.17 11.92
N PRO A 45 -20.00 -0.71 13.18
CA PRO A 45 -18.87 -0.29 14.01
C PRO A 45 -17.95 -1.46 14.41
N GLU A 46 -18.48 -2.68 14.41
CA GLU A 46 -17.75 -3.90 14.75
C GLU A 46 -17.04 -4.54 13.55
N GLN A 47 -17.22 -3.98 12.34
CA GLN A 47 -16.58 -4.43 11.10
C GLN A 47 -16.88 -5.90 10.78
N LEU A 48 -18.14 -6.31 11.00
CA LEU A 48 -18.58 -7.68 10.79
C LEU A 48 -18.93 -7.95 9.32
N GLU A 49 -19.31 -6.92 8.57
CA GLU A 49 -19.73 -7.07 7.18
C GLU A 49 -18.74 -6.42 6.20
N ASN A 50 -17.91 -7.25 5.57
CA ASN A 50 -17.11 -6.78 4.44
C ASN A 50 -18.02 -6.44 3.24
N LEU A 51 -17.91 -5.21 2.77
CA LEU A 51 -18.65 -4.62 1.64
C LEU A 51 -17.90 -4.70 0.31
N VAL A 52 -16.68 -5.21 0.28
CA VAL A 52 -15.96 -5.46 -0.97
C VAL A 52 -16.82 -6.35 -1.87
N SER A 53 -16.90 -5.99 -3.15
CA SER A 53 -17.77 -6.59 -4.15
C SER A 53 -19.28 -6.47 -3.97
N LYS A 54 -19.77 -6.06 -2.80
CA LYS A 54 -21.18 -5.74 -2.56
C LYS A 54 -21.51 -4.29 -2.93
N ASP A 55 -20.59 -3.36 -2.68
CA ASP A 55 -20.71 -1.96 -3.07
C ASP A 55 -19.54 -1.52 -3.96
N LYS A 56 -19.68 -1.80 -5.27
CA LYS A 56 -18.69 -1.42 -6.28
C LYS A 56 -18.52 0.09 -6.45
N THR A 57 -19.45 0.91 -5.97
CA THR A 57 -19.33 2.36 -6.04
C THR A 57 -18.44 2.88 -4.92
N GLN A 58 -18.66 2.44 -3.68
CA GLN A 58 -17.79 2.81 -2.56
C GLN A 58 -16.40 2.19 -2.69
N GLU A 59 -16.29 0.95 -3.17
CA GLU A 59 -15.01 0.29 -3.46
C GLU A 59 -14.15 1.15 -4.41
N ARG A 60 -14.71 1.56 -5.56
CA ARG A 60 -14.01 2.43 -6.52
C ARG A 60 -13.69 3.81 -5.94
N ARG A 61 -14.61 4.38 -5.16
CA ARG A 61 -14.38 5.68 -4.49
C ARG A 61 -13.20 5.60 -3.53
N MET A 62 -13.13 4.56 -2.68
CA MET A 62 -12.04 4.37 -1.73
C MET A 62 -10.71 4.13 -2.45
N HIS A 63 -10.72 3.31 -3.51
CA HIS A 63 -9.54 3.07 -4.34
C HIS A 63 -9.00 4.39 -4.93
N ARG A 64 -9.88 5.24 -5.47
CA ARG A 64 -9.49 6.54 -6.02
C ARG A 64 -8.88 7.46 -4.96
N LEU A 65 -9.51 7.56 -3.78
CA LEU A 65 -8.97 8.36 -2.68
C LEU A 65 -7.59 7.90 -2.23
N LEU A 66 -7.36 6.58 -2.20
CA LEU A 66 -6.05 6.02 -1.89
C LEU A 66 -5.00 6.41 -2.94
N VAL A 67 -5.33 6.27 -4.23
CA VAL A 67 -4.43 6.65 -5.34
C VAL A 67 -4.10 8.14 -5.30
N ASP A 68 -5.11 8.99 -5.12
CA ASP A 68 -4.94 10.44 -5.05
C ASP A 68 -4.03 10.84 -3.87
N ALA A 69 -4.24 10.23 -2.70
CA ALA A 69 -3.39 10.45 -1.52
C ALA A 69 -1.95 9.99 -1.74
N LEU A 70 -1.74 8.81 -2.35
CA LEU A 70 -0.39 8.30 -2.66
C LEU A 70 0.35 9.24 -3.63
N ARG A 71 -0.34 9.76 -4.64
CA ARG A 71 0.23 10.75 -5.57
C ARG A 71 0.59 12.06 -4.86
N GLN A 72 -0.30 12.57 -4.01
CA GLN A 72 -0.03 13.79 -3.23
C GLN A 72 1.19 13.64 -2.32
N MET A 73 1.41 12.44 -1.79
CA MET A 73 2.54 12.11 -0.93
C MET A 73 3.82 11.75 -1.70
N GLU A 74 3.81 11.86 -3.04
CA GLU A 74 4.91 11.45 -3.90
C GLU A 74 5.39 10.01 -3.58
N ALA A 75 4.43 9.09 -3.40
CA ALA A 75 4.74 7.71 -3.14
C ALA A 75 5.55 7.10 -4.31
N PRO A 76 6.58 6.27 -4.04
CA PRO A 76 7.32 5.57 -5.10
C PRO A 76 6.41 4.68 -5.95
N GLU A 77 6.75 4.51 -7.22
CA GLU A 77 5.95 3.71 -8.18
C GLU A 77 5.74 2.28 -7.70
N GLU A 78 6.76 1.66 -7.09
CA GLU A 78 6.69 0.30 -6.56
C GLU A 78 5.63 0.16 -5.45
N GLN A 79 5.21 1.26 -4.81
CA GLN A 79 4.14 1.24 -3.82
C GLN A 79 2.77 1.02 -4.46
N PHE A 80 2.54 1.52 -5.68
CA PHE A 80 1.30 1.25 -6.43
C PHE A 80 1.27 -0.21 -6.87
N GLN A 81 2.41 -0.74 -7.33
CA GLN A 81 2.55 -2.14 -7.72
C GLN A 81 2.32 -3.08 -6.53
N ARG A 82 2.95 -2.77 -5.39
CA ARG A 82 2.74 -3.53 -4.16
C ARG A 82 1.27 -3.59 -3.77
N LEU A 83 0.52 -2.50 -4.00
CA LEU A 83 -0.89 -2.41 -3.63
C LEU A 83 -1.85 -2.93 -4.72
N GLY A 84 -1.37 -3.29 -5.91
CA GLY A 84 -2.21 -3.71 -7.04
C GLY A 84 -3.00 -2.57 -7.67
N LEU A 85 -2.47 -1.33 -7.59
CA LEU A 85 -3.16 -0.10 -8.04
C LEU A 85 -2.75 0.33 -9.46
N GLU A 86 -1.92 -0.45 -10.14
CA GLU A 86 -1.28 -0.09 -11.42
C GLU A 86 -2.23 -0.03 -12.64
N SER A 87 -3.46 -0.55 -12.51
CA SER A 87 -4.34 -0.83 -13.65
C SER A 87 -5.74 -0.21 -13.59
N ASN A 88 -5.93 0.91 -12.87
CA ASN A 88 -7.20 1.64 -12.92
C ASN A 88 -6.97 3.16 -13.08
N PRO A 89 -7.16 3.74 -14.29
CA PRO A 89 -7.17 5.20 -14.47
C PRO A 89 -8.27 5.89 -13.66
#